data_AF-A0A815N2L4-F1
#
_entry.id   AF-A0A815N2L4-F1
#
_cell.length_a   1.000
_cell.length_b   1.000
_cell.length_c   1.000
_cell.angle_alpha   90.00
_cell.angle_beta   90.00
_cell.angle_gamma   90.00
#
_symmetry.space_group_name_H-M   'P 1'
#
loop_
_entity.id
_entity.type
_entity.pdbx_description
1 polymer ?
#
loop_
_entity_poly.entity_id
_entity_poly.type
_entity_poly.pdbx_seq_one_letter_code
_entity_poly.pdbx_strand_id
1 'polypeptide(L)'
;MLTFSKLVPIGWIAHLGTCFYLVRPLRSLSYRALLTIVPCAVLLYAGSQNLPYFHISSVMTVSLYWMISIRLVDLIVFSPEKPLSLLSYIGKFLWFLFPIVKCNYNYPIIFDVISAGIKLLLAHWVYRWFLICEPSDSYAQMGMFYLFICTGTYVTDLQIALVRLITRDKYTILSFNDFPFKSRSIREFWGRRYNQLVSSLLKESISTSCRTPSSS
;
A
#
# COMPACT_ATOMS: atom_id res chain seq x y z
N MET A 1 -4.37 29.09 12.34
CA MET A 1 -4.16 28.55 10.98
C MET A 1 -4.10 27.02 11.05
N LEU A 2 -5.17 26.32 10.66
CA LEU A 2 -5.06 24.89 10.34
C LEU A 2 -4.21 24.80 9.07
N THR A 3 -3.05 24.17 9.16
CA THR A 3 -2.20 23.94 7.99
C THR A 3 -2.99 23.08 7.00
N PHE A 4 -3.02 23.50 5.73
CA PHE A 4 -3.75 22.83 4.64
C PHE A 4 -3.50 21.31 4.59
N SER A 5 -2.30 20.88 4.99
CA SER A 5 -1.91 19.48 5.20
C SER A 5 -2.88 18.68 6.09
N LYS A 6 -3.46 19.29 7.14
CA LYS A 6 -4.41 18.61 8.05
C LYS A 6 -5.80 18.41 7.44
N LEU A 7 -6.18 19.21 6.44
CA LEU A 7 -7.49 19.11 5.80
C LEU A 7 -7.56 17.93 4.82
N VAL A 8 -6.43 17.52 4.23
CA VAL A 8 -6.40 16.44 3.24
C VAL A 8 -6.83 15.09 3.83
N PRO A 9 -6.33 14.63 4.99
CA PRO A 9 -6.83 13.41 5.63
C PRO A 9 -8.31 13.48 5.98
N ILE A 10 -8.79 14.62 6.46
CA ILE A 10 -10.22 14.84 6.77
C ILE A 10 -11.05 14.73 5.50
N GLY A 11 -10.58 15.31 4.39
CA GLY A 11 -11.19 15.19 3.07
C GLY A 11 -11.28 13.74 2.59
N TRP A 12 -10.23 12.94 2.78
CA TRP A 12 -10.26 11.50 2.48
C TRP A 12 -11.29 10.75 3.32
N ILE A 13 -11.35 11.00 4.63
CA ILE A 13 -12.34 10.36 5.53
C ILE A 13 -13.77 10.75 5.14
N ALA A 14 -14.01 12.03 4.89
CA ALA A 14 -15.31 12.53 4.44
C ALA A 14 -15.72 11.93 3.09
N HIS A 15 -14.77 11.82 2.16
CA HIS A 15 -15.01 11.21 0.84
C HIS A 15 -15.32 9.72 0.95
N LEU A 16 -14.57 8.96 1.78
CA LEU A 16 -14.85 7.55 2.05
C LEU A 16 -16.26 7.32 2.60
N GLY A 17 -16.71 8.18 3.53
CA GLY A 17 -18.07 8.14 4.08
C GLY A 17 -19.13 8.51 3.03
N THR A 18 -18.89 9.58 2.26
CA THR A 18 -19.77 10.04 1.17
C THR A 18 -19.93 8.96 0.11
N CYS A 19 -18.84 8.31 -0.29
CA CYS A 19 -18.87 7.21 -1.24
C CYS A 19 -19.76 6.06 -0.74
N PHE A 20 -19.62 5.67 0.53
CA PHE A 20 -20.37 4.56 1.09
C PHE A 20 -21.87 4.85 1.24
N TYR A 21 -22.23 6.00 1.82
CA TYR A 21 -23.62 6.32 2.16
C TYR A 21 -24.41 7.00 1.03
N LEU A 22 -23.76 7.83 0.21
CA LEU A 22 -24.44 8.68 -0.77
C LEU A 22 -24.20 8.25 -2.21
N VAL A 23 -22.95 7.97 -2.59
CA VAL A 23 -22.61 7.68 -4.00
C VAL A 23 -23.00 6.25 -4.37
N ARG A 24 -22.68 5.28 -3.52
CA ARG A 24 -22.90 3.86 -3.82
C ARG A 24 -24.35 3.48 -4.13
N PRO A 25 -25.38 4.00 -3.42
CA PRO A 25 -26.78 3.67 -3.71
C PRO A 25 -27.29 4.22 -5.06
N LEU A 26 -26.54 5.10 -5.72
CA LEU A 26 -26.94 5.64 -7.02
C LEU A 26 -26.98 4.54 -8.08
N ARG A 27 -28.06 4.53 -8.87
CA ARG A 27 -28.28 3.53 -9.93
C ARG A 27 -27.37 3.73 -11.14
N SER A 28 -27.08 4.98 -11.49
CA SER A 28 -26.29 5.32 -12.68
C SER A 28 -24.79 5.12 -12.44
N LEU A 29 -24.17 4.28 -13.28
CA LEU A 29 -22.73 4.04 -13.26
C LEU A 29 -21.93 5.32 -13.50
N SER A 30 -22.36 6.16 -14.45
CA SER A 30 -21.66 7.39 -14.83
C SER A 30 -21.60 8.39 -13.67
N TYR A 31 -22.71 8.57 -12.94
CA TYR A 31 -22.73 9.44 -11.77
C TYR A 31 -21.84 8.90 -10.64
N ARG A 32 -21.83 7.59 -10.40
CA ARG A 32 -20.93 6.98 -9.42
C ARG A 32 -19.46 7.19 -9.77
N ALA A 33 -19.10 6.95 -11.03
CA ALA A 33 -17.75 7.15 -11.53
C ALA A 33 -17.31 8.60 -11.38
N LEU A 34 -18.12 9.56 -11.83
CA LEU A 34 -17.80 10.98 -11.74
C LEU A 34 -17.66 11.46 -10.29
N LEU A 35 -18.63 11.11 -9.43
CA LEU A 35 -18.62 11.48 -8.01
C LEU A 35 -17.52 10.77 -7.20
N THR A 36 -16.93 9.70 -7.71
CA THR A 36 -15.80 9.03 -7.06
C THR A 36 -14.46 9.56 -7.59
N ILE A 37 -14.30 9.63 -8.91
CA ILE A 37 -13.03 9.98 -9.57
C ILE A 37 -12.68 11.45 -9.39
N VAL A 38 -13.64 12.37 -9.55
CA VAL A 38 -13.36 13.82 -9.46
C VAL A 38 -12.84 14.20 -8.07
N PRO A 39 -13.48 13.82 -6.95
CA PRO A 39 -12.93 14.13 -5.63
C PRO A 39 -11.60 13.40 -5.36
N CYS A 40 -11.41 12.17 -5.84
CA CYS A 40 -10.11 11.50 -5.72
C CYS A 40 -9.00 12.28 -6.43
N ALA A 41 -9.25 12.77 -7.65
CA ALA A 41 -8.30 13.58 -8.40
C ALA A 41 -7.99 14.91 -7.69
N VAL A 42 -9.02 15.59 -7.17
CA VAL A 42 -8.86 16.84 -6.42
C VAL A 42 -8.07 16.62 -5.12
N LEU A 43 -8.39 15.57 -4.36
CA LEU A 43 -7.70 15.24 -3.10
C LEU A 43 -6.25 14.80 -3.35
N LEU A 44 -6.00 14.04 -4.43
CA LEU A 44 -4.66 13.66 -4.84
C LEU A 44 -3.84 14.89 -5.24
N TYR A 45 -4.41 15.78 -6.05
CA TYR A 45 -3.78 17.03 -6.46
C TYR A 45 -3.48 17.92 -5.23
N ALA A 46 -4.49 18.22 -4.40
CA ALA A 46 -4.33 19.01 -3.20
C ALA A 46 -3.31 18.39 -2.22
N GLY A 47 -3.34 17.08 -2.06
CA GLY A 47 -2.41 16.32 -1.23
C GLY A 47 -0.96 16.41 -1.73
N SER A 48 -0.75 16.47 -3.05
CA SER A 48 0.58 16.53 -3.67
C SER A 48 1.23 17.92 -3.63
N GLN A 49 0.45 19.00 -3.64
CA GLN A 49 0.96 20.37 -3.74
C GLN A 49 1.90 20.82 -2.60
N ASN A 50 1.75 20.23 -1.41
CA ASN A 50 2.52 20.63 -0.22
C ASN A 50 3.54 19.59 0.22
N LEU A 51 3.79 18.58 -0.63
CA LEU A 51 4.76 17.55 -0.30
C LEU A 51 6.17 18.03 -0.66
N PRO A 52 7.16 17.82 0.21
CA PRO A 52 8.54 18.14 -0.12
C PRO A 52 8.96 17.33 -1.35
N TYR A 53 9.57 18.03 -2.32
CA TYR A 53 10.08 17.41 -3.54
C TYR A 53 11.08 16.31 -3.20
N PHE A 54 10.93 15.14 -3.82
CA PHE A 54 11.83 13.99 -3.72
C PHE A 54 12.03 13.38 -2.32
N HIS A 55 11.18 13.70 -1.34
CA HIS A 55 11.23 13.02 -0.04
C HIS A 55 10.49 11.68 -0.08
N ILE A 56 11.05 10.64 0.56
CA ILE A 56 10.44 9.29 0.61
C ILE A 56 9.01 9.35 1.19
N SER A 57 8.79 10.19 2.20
CA SER A 57 7.45 10.37 2.79
C SER A 57 6.43 10.88 1.77
N SER A 58 6.84 11.72 0.83
CA SER A 58 6.01 12.23 -0.26
C SER A 58 5.59 11.10 -1.19
N VAL A 59 6.56 10.27 -1.62
CA VAL A 59 6.30 9.11 -2.50
C VAL A 59 5.33 8.14 -1.84
N MET A 60 5.54 7.83 -0.56
CA MET A 60 4.65 6.94 0.20
C MET A 60 3.24 7.53 0.35
N THR A 61 3.14 8.83 0.63
CA THR A 61 1.85 9.52 0.78
C THR A 61 1.05 9.53 -0.52
N VAL A 62 1.70 9.89 -1.64
CA VAL A 62 1.07 9.86 -2.98
C VAL A 62 0.65 8.44 -3.34
N SER A 63 1.49 7.44 -3.07
CA SER A 63 1.17 6.03 -3.32
C SER A 63 -0.05 5.58 -2.51
N LEU A 64 -0.17 6.01 -1.25
CA LEU A 64 -1.33 5.70 -0.41
C LEU A 64 -2.62 6.33 -0.96
N TYR A 65 -2.59 7.60 -1.33
CA TYR A 65 -3.74 8.28 -1.95
C TYR A 65 -4.17 7.60 -3.25
N TRP A 66 -3.20 7.18 -4.06
CA TRP A 66 -3.46 6.45 -5.30
C TRP A 66 -4.10 5.07 -5.03
N MET A 67 -3.60 4.31 -4.05
CA MET A 67 -4.19 3.01 -3.66
C MET A 67 -5.62 3.16 -3.11
N ILE A 68 -5.87 4.17 -2.27
CA ILE A 68 -7.21 4.48 -1.76
C ILE A 68 -8.16 4.80 -2.92
N SER A 69 -7.70 5.60 -3.90
CA SER A 69 -8.48 5.96 -5.09
C SER A 69 -8.87 4.74 -5.90
N ILE A 70 -7.91 3.86 -6.21
CA ILE A 70 -8.17 2.62 -6.96
C ILE A 70 -9.20 1.76 -6.24
N ARG A 71 -9.05 1.59 -4.92
CA ARG A 71 -9.98 0.78 -4.14
C ARG A 71 -11.37 1.38 -4.07
N LEU A 72 -11.47 2.70 -3.96
CA LEU A 72 -12.76 3.40 -4.02
C LEU A 72 -13.45 3.17 -5.36
N VAL A 73 -12.73 3.33 -6.48
CA VAL A 73 -13.28 3.07 -7.81
C VAL A 73 -13.72 1.61 -7.94
N ASP A 74 -12.91 0.66 -7.49
CA ASP A 74 -13.25 -0.77 -7.46
C ASP A 74 -14.56 -1.06 -6.72
N LEU A 75 -14.70 -0.55 -5.49
CA LEU A 75 -15.85 -0.85 -4.64
C LEU A 75 -17.13 -0.12 -5.06
N ILE A 76 -17.01 1.10 -5.58
CA ILE A 76 -18.16 1.96 -5.89
C ILE A 76 -18.60 1.83 -7.35
N VAL A 77 -17.65 1.71 -8.27
CA VAL A 77 -17.91 1.71 -9.72
C VAL A 77 -17.99 0.28 -10.26
N PHE A 78 -17.01 -0.57 -9.96
CA PHE A 78 -16.90 -1.90 -10.57
C PHE A 78 -17.64 -3.01 -9.80
N SER A 79 -17.85 -2.86 -8.50
CA SER A 79 -18.53 -3.88 -7.66
C SER A 79 -19.82 -3.38 -6.98
N PRO A 80 -20.75 -2.72 -7.68
CA PRO A 80 -21.91 -2.07 -7.05
C PRO A 80 -22.93 -3.06 -6.46
N GLU A 81 -23.06 -4.25 -7.05
CA GLU A 81 -24.13 -5.20 -6.74
C GLU A 81 -23.87 -6.06 -5.51
N LYS A 82 -22.61 -6.15 -5.07
CA LYS A 82 -22.27 -6.95 -3.89
C LYS A 82 -22.70 -6.20 -2.64
N PRO A 83 -23.63 -6.72 -1.81
CA PRO A 83 -23.95 -6.09 -0.53
C PRO A 83 -22.67 -6.03 0.30
N LEU A 84 -22.32 -4.83 0.78
CA LEU A 84 -21.10 -4.60 1.54
C LEU A 84 -21.50 -3.84 2.79
N SER A 85 -21.34 -4.48 3.93
CA SER A 85 -21.54 -3.87 5.24
C SER A 85 -20.47 -2.80 5.48
N LEU A 86 -20.78 -1.82 6.34
CA LEU A 86 -19.82 -0.77 6.72
C LEU A 86 -18.54 -1.38 7.28
N LEU A 87 -18.66 -2.42 8.11
CA LEU A 87 -17.51 -3.11 8.68
C LEU A 87 -16.64 -3.79 7.61
N SER A 88 -17.26 -4.43 6.61
CA SER A 88 -16.53 -5.01 5.49
C SER A 88 -15.86 -3.94 4.63
N TYR A 89 -16.52 -2.81 4.40
CA TYR A 89 -15.97 -1.66 3.69
C TYR A 89 -14.74 -1.09 4.40
N ILE A 90 -14.87 -0.78 5.70
CA ILE A 90 -13.74 -0.30 6.53
C ILE A 90 -12.62 -1.34 6.54
N GLY A 91 -12.96 -2.62 6.71
CA GLY A 91 -12.01 -3.73 6.67
C GLY A 91 -11.19 -3.77 5.38
N LYS A 92 -11.80 -3.49 4.22
CA LYS A 92 -11.10 -3.43 2.93
C LYS A 92 -10.08 -2.28 2.84
N PHE A 93 -10.26 -1.18 3.57
CA PHE A 93 -9.26 -0.10 3.64
C PHE A 93 -8.24 -0.33 4.76
N LEU A 94 -8.66 -0.85 5.91
CA LEU A 94 -7.74 -1.26 6.98
C LEU A 94 -6.76 -2.35 6.52
N TRP A 95 -7.18 -3.18 5.57
CA TRP A 95 -6.31 -4.16 4.92
C TRP A 95 -5.11 -3.50 4.20
N PHE A 96 -5.17 -2.22 3.81
CA PHE A 96 -3.97 -1.52 3.30
C PHE A 96 -2.93 -1.24 4.35
N LEU A 97 -3.36 -1.00 5.58
CA LEU A 97 -2.45 -0.76 6.70
C LEU A 97 -1.86 -2.08 7.18
N PHE A 98 -2.67 -3.14 7.17
CA PHE A 98 -2.28 -4.47 7.61
C PHE A 98 -2.80 -5.51 6.61
N PRO A 99 -2.06 -5.76 5.51
CA PRO A 99 -2.48 -6.73 4.50
C PRO A 99 -2.23 -8.15 5.00
N ILE A 100 -3.04 -8.57 5.98
CA ILE A 100 -2.94 -9.88 6.61
C ILE A 100 -3.43 -10.92 5.60
N VAL A 101 -2.59 -11.91 5.35
CA VAL A 101 -2.83 -13.03 4.43
C VAL A 101 -2.49 -14.34 5.12
N LYS A 102 -3.03 -15.45 4.61
CA LYS A 102 -2.69 -16.79 5.12
C LYS A 102 -1.19 -17.03 4.94
N CYS A 103 -0.52 -17.50 5.98
CA CYS A 103 0.90 -17.81 5.91
C CYS A 103 1.12 -18.98 4.94
N ASN A 104 2.06 -18.82 4.01
CA ASN A 104 2.48 -19.86 3.07
C ASN A 104 4.01 -20.00 3.02
N TYR A 105 4.68 -19.58 4.09
CA TYR A 105 6.13 -19.66 4.19
C TYR A 105 6.55 -20.97 4.84
N ASN A 106 7.61 -21.58 4.31
CA ASN A 106 8.23 -22.78 4.87
C ASN A 106 9.28 -22.46 5.95
N TYR A 107 9.48 -21.18 6.27
CA TYR A 107 10.51 -20.75 7.21
C TYR A 107 9.90 -20.45 8.59
N PRO A 108 10.60 -20.77 9.69
CA PRO A 108 10.14 -20.50 11.05
C PRO A 108 10.08 -18.99 11.37
N ILE A 109 9.25 -18.59 12.34
CA ILE A 109 9.15 -17.18 12.83
C ILE A 109 10.52 -16.61 13.21
N ILE A 110 11.42 -17.45 13.73
CA ILE A 110 12.76 -17.01 14.15
C ILE A 110 13.55 -16.38 13.01
N PHE A 111 13.29 -16.79 11.75
CA PHE A 111 13.89 -16.17 10.58
C PHE A 111 13.49 -14.70 10.45
N ASP A 112 12.21 -14.36 10.63
CA ASP A 112 11.73 -12.98 10.52
C ASP A 112 12.29 -12.11 11.65
N VAL A 113 12.38 -12.66 12.87
CA VAL A 113 12.97 -11.98 14.03
C VAL A 113 14.44 -11.68 13.80
N ILE A 114 15.21 -12.67 13.32
CA ILE A 114 16.63 -12.51 12.99
C ILE A 114 16.80 -11.51 11.83
N SER A 115 15.98 -11.61 10.78
CA SER A 115 15.98 -10.67 9.65
C SER A 115 15.74 -9.23 10.12
N ALA A 116 14.71 -9.03 10.95
CA ALA A 116 14.40 -7.73 11.53
C ALA A 116 15.58 -7.19 12.37
N GLY A 117 16.20 -8.03 13.21
CA GLY A 117 17.36 -7.67 14.01
C GLY A 117 18.56 -7.25 13.18
N ILE A 118 18.92 -8.05 12.16
CA ILE A 118 20.01 -7.74 11.23
C ILE A 118 19.73 -6.43 10.49
N LYS A 119 18.53 -6.26 9.94
CA LYS A 119 18.15 -5.04 9.21
C LYS A 119 18.14 -3.81 10.12
N LEU A 120 17.70 -3.92 11.37
CA LEU A 120 17.74 -2.83 12.34
C LEU A 120 19.19 -2.37 12.62
N LEU A 121 20.09 -3.32 12.86
CA LEU A 121 21.51 -3.03 13.09
C LEU A 121 22.16 -2.39 11.86
N LEU A 122 21.89 -2.93 10.67
CA LEU A 122 22.37 -2.36 9.42
C LEU A 122 21.78 -0.97 9.17
N ALA A 123 20.48 -0.76 9.40
CA ALA A 123 19.84 0.55 9.26
C ALA A 123 20.49 1.59 10.18
N HIS A 124 20.78 1.23 11.43
CA HIS A 124 21.49 2.09 12.36
C HIS A 124 22.90 2.42 11.88
N TRP A 125 23.65 1.42 11.42
CA TRP A 125 25.00 1.61 10.89
C TRP A 125 25.02 2.51 9.64
N VAL A 126 24.14 2.26 8.68
CA VAL A 126 24.00 3.07 7.46
C VAL A 126 23.61 4.50 7.81
N TYR A 127 22.68 4.69 8.74
CA TYR A 127 22.28 6.02 9.20
C TYR A 127 23.45 6.78 9.83
N ARG A 128 24.25 6.13 10.68
CA ARG A 128 25.46 6.73 11.25
C ARG A 128 26.48 7.09 10.18
N TRP A 129 26.66 6.23 9.18
CA TRP A 129 27.54 6.49 8.05
C TRP A 129 27.09 7.74 7.26
N PHE A 130 25.78 7.88 7.02
CA PHE A 130 25.21 9.06 6.36
C PHE A 130 25.48 10.38 7.09
N LEU A 131 25.58 10.35 8.42
CA LEU A 131 25.90 11.55 9.21
C LEU A 131 27.37 11.96 9.11
N ILE A 132 28.27 11.06 8.71
CA ILE A 132 29.72 11.28 8.68
C ILE A 132 30.23 11.48 7.25
N CYS A 133 29.57 10.88 6.26
CA CYS A 133 30.02 10.92 4.87
C CYS A 133 30.00 12.36 4.31
N GLU A 134 31.10 12.77 3.68
CA GLU A 134 31.17 14.01 2.94
C GLU A 134 30.29 13.98 1.68
N PRO A 135 29.74 15.15 1.26
CA PRO A 135 28.78 15.23 0.16
C PRO A 135 29.36 14.93 -1.25
N SER A 136 30.66 14.69 -1.39
CA SER A 136 31.36 14.66 -2.68
C SER A 136 31.26 13.35 -3.48
N ASP A 137 30.96 12.21 -2.86
CA ASP A 137 30.88 10.91 -3.55
C ASP A 137 29.44 10.49 -3.87
N SER A 138 29.00 10.81 -5.10
CA SER A 138 27.62 10.63 -5.55
C SER A 138 27.19 9.16 -5.69
N TYR A 139 28.10 8.25 -6.04
CA TYR A 139 27.79 6.84 -6.24
C TYR A 139 27.71 6.08 -4.91
N ALA A 140 28.63 6.36 -3.98
CA ALA A 140 28.60 5.77 -2.65
C ALA A 140 27.34 6.17 -1.88
N GLN A 141 26.94 7.45 -1.96
CA GLN A 141 25.69 7.93 -1.36
C GLN A 141 24.46 7.24 -1.95
N MET A 142 24.40 7.07 -3.26
CA MET A 142 23.28 6.39 -3.91
C MET A 142 23.19 4.92 -3.47
N GLY A 143 24.32 4.20 -3.44
CA GLY A 143 24.38 2.83 -2.93
C GLY A 143 23.94 2.71 -1.47
N MET A 144 24.41 3.62 -0.62
CA MET A 144 24.03 3.65 0.79
C MET A 144 22.56 4.06 0.98
N PHE A 145 22.00 4.87 0.09
CA PHE A 145 20.59 5.25 0.12
C PHE A 145 19.70 4.06 -0.20
N TYR A 146 20.05 3.27 -1.22
CA TYR A 146 19.38 2.00 -1.48
C TYR A 146 19.49 1.04 -0.31
N LEU A 147 20.67 0.90 0.29
CA LEU A 147 20.87 0.06 1.47
C LEU A 147 20.01 0.54 2.65
N PHE A 148 19.89 1.86 2.85
CA PHE A 148 19.01 2.46 3.87
C PHE A 148 17.54 2.15 3.60
N ILE A 149 17.08 2.24 2.35
CA ILE A 149 15.70 1.85 1.99
C ILE A 149 15.47 0.36 2.27
N CYS A 150 16.39 -0.52 1.86
CA CYS A 150 16.27 -1.95 2.07
C CYS A 150 16.25 -2.32 3.55
N THR A 151 17.14 -1.70 4.35
CA THR A 151 17.25 -1.96 5.80
C THR A 151 16.09 -1.31 6.57
N GLY A 152 15.58 -0.17 6.12
CA GLY A 152 14.40 0.51 6.67
C GLY A 152 13.11 -0.32 6.65
N THR A 153 13.08 -1.42 5.90
CA THR A 153 11.98 -2.39 5.92
C THR A 153 11.92 -3.25 7.19
N TYR A 154 12.86 -3.10 8.13
CA TYR A 154 12.88 -3.86 9.40
C TYR A 154 11.57 -3.72 10.19
N VAL A 155 10.89 -2.56 10.12
CA VAL A 155 9.60 -2.35 10.78
C VAL A 155 8.55 -3.31 10.23
N THR A 156 8.53 -3.52 8.91
CA THR A 156 7.63 -4.48 8.27
C THR A 156 7.97 -5.91 8.70
N ASP A 157 9.25 -6.27 8.82
CA ASP A 157 9.67 -7.58 9.32
C ASP A 157 9.20 -7.80 10.78
N LEU A 158 9.31 -6.78 11.64
CA LEU A 158 8.79 -6.83 13.01
C LEU A 158 7.26 -7.01 13.04
N GLN A 159 6.54 -6.31 12.17
CA GLN A 159 5.10 -6.47 12.05
C GLN A 159 4.73 -7.89 11.56
N ILE A 160 5.48 -8.44 10.60
CA ILE A 160 5.32 -9.83 10.14
C ILE A 160 5.52 -10.80 11.31
N ALA A 161 6.64 -10.66 12.03
CA ALA A 161 6.97 -11.52 13.16
C ALA A 161 5.88 -11.43 14.25
N LEU A 162 5.39 -10.23 14.56
CA LEU A 162 4.33 -10.02 15.55
C LEU A 162 3.01 -10.68 15.13
N VAL A 163 2.58 -10.48 13.89
CA VAL A 163 1.35 -11.11 13.36
C VAL A 163 1.47 -12.63 13.37
N ARG A 164 2.61 -13.17 12.94
CA ARG A 164 2.86 -14.62 12.97
C ARG A 164 2.87 -15.16 14.40
N LEU A 165 3.48 -14.44 15.34
CA LEU A 165 3.52 -14.82 16.75
C LEU A 165 2.10 -14.87 17.37
N ILE A 166 1.32 -13.80 17.21
CA ILE A 166 -0.05 -13.71 17.74
C ILE A 166 -0.94 -14.78 17.13
N THR A 167 -0.81 -15.01 15.81
CA THR A 167 -1.67 -15.94 15.09
C THR A 167 -1.16 -17.38 15.07
N ARG A 168 -0.04 -17.66 15.76
CA ARG A 168 0.64 -18.96 15.78
C ARG A 168 0.89 -19.50 14.36
N ASP A 169 1.55 -18.71 13.54
CA ASP A 169 1.92 -19.00 12.15
C ASP A 169 0.75 -19.23 11.17
N LYS A 170 -0.50 -18.97 11.57
CA LYS A 170 -1.64 -19.09 10.65
C LYS A 170 -1.68 -17.97 9.61
N TYR A 171 -1.27 -16.77 10.00
CA TYR A 171 -1.31 -15.58 9.16
C TYR A 171 0.01 -14.83 9.18
N THR A 172 0.24 -14.05 8.13
CA THR A 172 1.40 -13.18 7.94
C THR A 172 0.93 -11.87 7.31
N ILE A 173 1.78 -10.86 7.31
CA ILE A 173 1.57 -9.66 6.49
C ILE A 173 2.11 -9.94 5.09
N LEU A 174 1.37 -9.49 4.08
CA LEU A 174 1.79 -9.54 2.68
C LEU A 174 3.04 -8.67 2.50
N SER A 175 4.14 -9.29 2.10
CA SER A 175 5.38 -8.57 1.79
C SER A 175 5.16 -7.66 0.60
N PHE A 176 5.61 -6.41 0.66
CA PHE A 176 5.56 -5.53 -0.50
C PHE A 176 6.37 -6.10 -1.68
N ASN A 177 7.56 -6.64 -1.38
CA ASN A 177 8.44 -7.29 -2.35
C ASN A 177 8.92 -8.65 -1.81
N ASP A 178 8.93 -9.68 -2.66
CA ASP A 178 9.42 -11.04 -2.39
C ASP A 178 10.58 -11.38 -3.35
N PHE A 179 11.77 -10.88 -3.01
CA PHE A 179 13.02 -11.06 -3.76
C PHE A 179 12.84 -10.84 -5.28
N PRO A 180 12.47 -9.63 -5.74
CA PRO A 180 12.15 -9.37 -7.15
C PRO A 180 13.28 -9.74 -8.13
N PHE A 181 14.54 -9.62 -7.70
CA PHE A 181 15.71 -10.00 -8.49
C PHE A 181 15.86 -11.51 -8.73
N LYS A 182 15.16 -12.36 -7.97
CA LYS A 182 15.10 -13.81 -8.21
C LYS A 182 14.05 -14.20 -9.28
N SER A 183 13.38 -13.22 -9.89
CA SER A 183 12.41 -13.49 -10.96
C SER A 183 13.11 -14.09 -12.20
N ARG A 184 12.50 -15.13 -12.77
CA ARG A 184 12.95 -15.76 -14.03
C ARG A 184 12.26 -15.18 -15.27
N SER A 185 11.26 -14.33 -15.07
CA SER A 185 10.49 -13.68 -16.14
C SER A 185 9.86 -12.38 -15.68
N ILE A 186 9.53 -11.50 -16.63
CA ILE A 186 8.79 -10.25 -16.39
C ILE A 186 7.42 -10.53 -15.74
N ARG A 187 6.76 -11.63 -16.16
CA ARG A 187 5.47 -12.05 -15.57
C ARG A 187 5.61 -12.43 -14.10
N GLU A 188 6.69 -13.10 -13.71
CA GLU A 188 6.94 -13.46 -12.31
C GLU A 188 7.30 -12.21 -11.49
N PHE A 189 8.11 -11.31 -12.05
CA PHE A 189 8.46 -10.03 -11.43
C PHE A 189 7.21 -9.24 -11.04
N TRP A 190 6.38 -8.85 -12.00
CA TRP A 190 5.18 -8.04 -11.74
C TRP A 190 4.03 -8.83 -11.11
N GLY A 191 3.91 -10.12 -11.45
CA GLY A 191 2.77 -10.93 -11.03
C GLY A 191 2.87 -11.49 -9.62
N ARG A 192 4.09 -11.73 -9.12
CA ARG A 192 4.30 -12.45 -7.86
C ARG A 192 5.33 -11.82 -6.92
N ARG A 193 6.35 -11.12 -7.41
CA ARG A 193 7.49 -10.73 -6.56
C ARG A 193 7.60 -9.25 -6.25
N TYR A 194 7.18 -8.38 -7.16
CA TYR A 194 7.27 -6.94 -7.00
C TYR A 194 5.90 -6.36 -6.67
N ASN A 195 5.87 -5.46 -5.68
CA ASN A 195 4.68 -4.72 -5.26
C ASN A 195 3.42 -5.61 -5.14
N GLN A 196 3.51 -6.68 -4.34
CA GLN A 196 2.44 -7.67 -4.21
C GLN A 196 1.12 -7.04 -3.75
N LEU A 197 1.19 -5.96 -2.98
CA LEU A 197 0.01 -5.21 -2.54
C LEU A 197 -0.77 -4.68 -3.74
N VAL A 198 -0.13 -3.93 -4.65
CA VAL A 198 -0.79 -3.41 -5.85
C VAL A 198 -1.23 -4.55 -6.77
N SER A 199 -0.39 -5.57 -6.95
CA SER A 199 -0.74 -6.73 -7.78
C SER A 199 -1.96 -7.48 -7.24
N SER A 200 -2.11 -7.59 -5.92
CA SER A 200 -3.28 -8.23 -5.31
C SER A 200 -4.56 -7.41 -5.51
N LEU A 201 -4.47 -6.08 -5.40
CA LEU A 201 -5.59 -5.18 -5.68
C LEU A 201 -6.03 -5.25 -7.13
N LEU A 202 -5.08 -5.10 -8.07
CA LEU A 202 -5.39 -5.14 -9.49
C LEU A 202 -5.96 -6.50 -9.90
N LYS A 203 -5.44 -7.60 -9.31
CA LYS A 203 -6.02 -8.93 -9.53
C LYS A 203 -7.45 -9.01 -9.03
N GLU A 204 -7.75 -8.53 -7.81
CA GLU A 204 -9.13 -8.53 -7.29
C GLU A 204 -10.05 -7.72 -8.20
N SER A 205 -9.62 -6.51 -8.60
CA SER A 205 -10.42 -5.62 -9.45
C SER A 205 -10.65 -6.19 -10.85
N ILE A 206 -9.58 -6.56 -11.57
CA ILE A 206 -9.66 -7.00 -12.97
C ILE A 206 -10.31 -8.38 -13.09
N SER A 207 -9.92 -9.33 -12.24
CA SER A 207 -10.44 -10.70 -12.36
C SER A 207 -11.93 -10.80 -12.05
N THR A 208 -12.45 -9.92 -11.19
CA THR A 208 -13.87 -9.86 -10.88
C THR A 208 -14.65 -9.25 -12.06
N SER A 209 -14.14 -8.17 -12.66
CA SER A 209 -14.82 -7.49 -13.77
C SER A 209 -14.87 -8.30 -15.07
N CYS A 210 -13.86 -9.11 -15.38
CA CYS A 210 -13.83 -9.89 -16.63
C CYS A 210 -14.62 -11.21 -16.56
N ARG A 211 -15.07 -11.65 -15.37
CA ARG A 211 -15.73 -12.96 -15.18
C ARG A 211 -17.25 -12.92 -15.13
N THR A 212 -17.86 -11.74 -15.16
CA THR A 212 -19.30 -11.59 -15.37
C THR A 212 -19.57 -11.56 -16.87
N PRO A 213 -19.92 -12.69 -17.53
CA PRO A 213 -20.57 -12.59 -18.82
C PRO A 213 -21.82 -11.76 -18.60
N SER A 214 -22.00 -10.73 -19.42
CA SER A 214 -23.25 -9.99 -19.51
C SER A 214 -24.34 -10.97 -19.94
N SER A 215 -25.00 -11.61 -18.98
CA SER A 215 -26.29 -12.25 -19.20
C SER A 215 -27.32 -11.14 -19.30
N SER A 216 -27.34 -10.50 -20.47
CA SER A 216 -28.47 -9.72 -20.99
C SER A 216 -29.33 -10.64 -21.84
#